data_AF-A0A0F3GH69-F1
#
_entry.id   AF-A0A0F3GH69-F1
#
_cell.length_a   1.000
_cell.length_b   1.000
_cell.length_c   1.000
_cell.angle_alpha   90.00
_cell.angle_beta   90.00
_cell.angle_gamma   90.00
#
_symmetry.space_group_name_H-M   'P 1'
#
loop_
_entity.id
_entity.type
_entity.pdbx_description
1 polymer ?
#
loop_
_entity_poly.entity_id
_entity_poly.type
_entity_poly.pdbx_seq_one_letter_code
_entity_poly.pdbx_strand_id
1 'polypeptide(L)'
;MGGRTHYIVQEKPAGLAHAVLMAKDFLGRDDFVMYLGDNLLSQGVREAIERFNKSRPDALIFLKEVEDPRRFGVACLDTGGNVTRLIEKPQEPPSNLALVGVYIFSNRIFNAIDRIKPSPRGELEITDAIQELLNMGHHVESQVLTGWWLDTGKKDDLLKANTIVLDEYTKHSIRGNVDALSDIEGRVTIAEGTNVINCKIRGPVRVGRDSTLENAFIGPFTSISDGVSVRNSGIEHSVILNNSVIDGIERLEDSLLGRNTRVVKNLNCPNALRLSISDDSVVEV
;
A
#
# COMPACT_ATOMS: atom_id res chain seq x y z
N MET A 1 -18.23 8.88 -4.20
CA MET A 1 -17.95 9.77 -5.35
C MET A 1 -17.31 8.94 -6.43
N GLY A 2 -17.97 8.76 -7.58
CA GLY A 2 -17.37 8.07 -8.73
C GLY A 2 -16.63 9.08 -9.59
N GLY A 3 -15.30 9.14 -9.47
CA GLY A 3 -14.47 9.88 -10.42
C GLY A 3 -14.50 9.19 -11.78
N ARG A 4 -14.31 9.94 -12.88
CA ARG A 4 -14.01 9.32 -14.17
C ARG A 4 -12.56 8.87 -14.13
N THR A 5 -12.33 7.58 -14.34
CA THR A 5 -10.97 7.01 -14.40
C THR A 5 -10.63 6.75 -15.86
N HIS A 6 -9.43 7.17 -16.27
CA HIS A 6 -8.84 6.85 -17.57
C HIS A 6 -7.67 5.89 -17.36
N TYR A 7 -7.63 4.81 -18.16
CA TYR A 7 -6.55 3.84 -18.14
C TYR A 7 -5.65 4.07 -19.35
N ILE A 8 -4.35 4.22 -19.10
CA ILE A 8 -3.31 4.37 -20.11
C ILE A 8 -2.38 3.18 -19.93
N VAL A 9 -2.23 2.38 -20.98
CA VAL A 9 -1.48 1.12 -20.91
C VAL A 9 0.00 1.40 -21.09
N GLN A 10 0.82 0.85 -20.18
CA GLN A 10 2.25 0.75 -20.36
C GLN A 10 2.57 -0.65 -20.91
N GLU A 11 2.82 -0.76 -22.21
CA GLU A 11 2.98 -2.06 -22.91
C GLU A 11 4.11 -2.95 -22.35
N LYS A 12 5.14 -2.32 -21.78
CA LYS A 12 6.30 -2.99 -21.20
C LYS A 12 6.72 -2.28 -19.91
N PRO A 13 7.26 -2.99 -18.92
CA PRO A 13 7.74 -2.40 -17.67
C PRO A 13 9.07 -1.66 -17.89
N ALA A 14 9.05 -0.58 -18.67
CA ALA A 14 10.22 0.20 -19.05
C ALA A 14 10.53 1.35 -18.07
N GLY A 15 10.14 1.20 -16.81
CA GLY A 15 10.42 2.16 -15.73
C GLY A 15 9.33 3.21 -15.48
N LEU A 16 9.47 3.92 -14.36
CA LEU A 16 8.49 4.89 -13.86
C LEU A 16 8.41 6.16 -14.73
N ALA A 17 9.54 6.67 -15.23
CA ALA A 17 9.53 7.80 -16.15
C ALA A 17 8.87 7.44 -17.49
N HIS A 18 8.98 6.19 -17.95
CA HIS A 18 8.24 5.72 -19.12
C HIS A 18 6.72 5.72 -18.87
N ALA A 19 6.26 5.32 -17.68
CA ALA A 19 4.83 5.37 -17.34
C ALA A 19 4.28 6.81 -17.38
N VAL A 20 5.04 7.79 -16.88
CA VAL A 20 4.70 9.22 -17.00
C VAL A 20 4.67 9.65 -18.46
N LEU A 21 5.64 9.23 -19.27
CA LEU A 21 5.69 9.55 -20.70
C LEU A 21 4.46 9.06 -21.46
N MET A 22 3.94 7.86 -21.15
CA MET A 22 2.72 7.34 -21.77
C MET A 22 1.49 8.21 -21.49
N ALA A 23 1.49 8.95 -20.37
CA ALA A 23 0.42 9.87 -20.01
C ALA A 23 0.58 11.29 -20.58
N LYS A 24 1.67 11.58 -21.33
CA LYS A 24 2.00 12.94 -21.81
C LYS A 24 0.87 13.62 -22.57
N ASP A 25 0.24 12.94 -23.52
CA ASP A 25 -0.84 13.51 -24.33
C ASP A 25 -2.11 13.76 -23.52
N PHE A 26 -2.38 12.91 -22.52
CA PHE A 26 -3.51 13.06 -21.61
C PHE A 26 -3.32 14.22 -20.63
N LEU A 27 -2.11 14.35 -20.07
CA LEU A 27 -1.75 15.39 -19.10
C LEU A 27 -1.54 16.76 -19.75
N GLY A 28 -1.07 16.79 -21.00
CA GLY A 28 -0.85 18.01 -21.75
C GLY A 28 0.12 18.97 -21.05
N ARG A 29 -0.40 20.11 -20.58
CA ARG A 29 0.38 21.15 -19.88
C ARG A 29 0.08 21.26 -18.40
N ASP A 30 -0.83 20.44 -17.90
CA ASP A 30 -1.29 20.52 -16.51
C ASP A 30 -0.20 20.04 -15.57
N ASP A 31 -0.18 20.64 -14.38
CA ASP A 31 0.59 20.11 -13.25
C ASP A 31 -0.14 18.88 -12.70
N PHE A 32 0.59 17.87 -12.27
CA PHE A 32 -0.02 16.60 -11.87
C PHE A 32 0.68 15.94 -10.69
N VAL A 33 -0.08 15.10 -9.98
CA VAL A 33 0.44 14.24 -8.92
C VAL A 33 0.68 12.85 -9.51
N MET A 34 1.91 12.37 -9.42
CA MET A 34 2.25 10.97 -9.64
C MET A 34 2.24 10.28 -8.28
N TYR A 35 1.40 9.26 -8.12
CA TYR A 35 1.27 8.49 -6.89
C TYR A 35 1.41 7.01 -7.24
N LEU A 36 2.44 6.35 -6.73
CA LEU A 36 2.67 4.92 -6.94
C LEU A 36 1.64 4.07 -6.19
N GLY A 37 1.02 3.13 -6.88
CA GLY A 37 -0.18 2.41 -6.39
C GLY A 37 0.05 1.49 -5.19
N ASP A 38 1.31 1.22 -4.84
CA ASP A 38 1.78 0.39 -3.74
C ASP A 38 2.21 1.20 -2.50
N ASN A 39 2.13 2.52 -2.54
CA ASN A 39 2.58 3.41 -1.48
C ASN A 39 1.40 3.87 -0.59
N LEU A 40 1.54 3.76 0.73
CA LEU A 40 0.59 4.33 1.68
C LEU A 40 1.29 5.41 2.52
N LEU A 41 0.57 6.51 2.74
CA LEU A 41 1.02 7.63 3.57
C LEU A 41 0.03 7.87 4.71
N SER A 42 0.53 8.13 5.91
CA SER A 42 -0.30 8.55 7.04
C SER A 42 -0.92 9.93 6.85
N GLN A 43 -0.29 10.75 6.00
CA GLN A 43 -0.67 12.12 5.71
C GLN A 43 -1.12 12.25 4.25
N GLY A 44 -2.13 13.08 4.01
CA GLY A 44 -2.57 13.40 2.65
C GLY A 44 -1.59 14.32 1.92
N VAL A 45 -1.82 14.50 0.61
CA VAL A 45 -0.97 15.33 -0.26
C VAL A 45 -1.43 16.79 -0.37
N ARG A 46 -2.52 17.17 0.31
CA ARG A 46 -3.17 18.49 0.15
C ARG A 46 -2.21 19.65 0.43
N GLU A 47 -1.53 19.64 1.57
CA GLU A 47 -0.61 20.71 1.96
C GLU A 47 0.56 20.85 0.99
N ALA A 48 1.05 19.73 0.44
CA ALA A 48 2.09 19.73 -0.57
C ALA A 48 1.61 20.31 -1.90
N ILE A 49 0.38 20.02 -2.32
CA ILE A 49 -0.24 20.63 -3.51
C ILE A 49 -0.41 22.14 -3.30
N GLU A 50 -0.87 22.57 -2.12
CA GLU A 50 -1.01 23.98 -1.79
C GLU A 50 0.35 24.70 -1.83
N ARG A 51 1.40 24.07 -1.29
CA ARG A 51 2.77 24.60 -1.38
C ARG A 51 3.26 24.65 -2.83
N PHE A 52 3.10 23.58 -3.60
CA PHE A 52 3.47 23.52 -5.02
C PHE A 52 2.81 24.65 -5.82
N ASN A 53 1.53 24.91 -5.58
CA ASN A 53 0.82 26.00 -6.25
C ASN A 53 1.31 27.39 -5.85
N LYS A 54 1.85 27.54 -4.63
CA LYS A 54 2.36 28.82 -4.11
C LYS A 54 3.79 29.11 -4.58
N SER A 55 4.71 28.15 -4.45
CA SER A 55 6.13 28.34 -4.81
C SER A 55 6.44 28.01 -6.27
N ARG A 56 5.51 27.32 -6.97
CA ARG A 56 5.60 26.93 -8.38
C ARG A 56 6.95 26.26 -8.74
N PRO A 57 7.40 25.23 -7.99
CA PRO A 57 8.58 24.49 -8.37
C PRO A 57 8.29 23.65 -9.62
N ASP A 58 9.33 23.20 -10.30
CA ASP A 58 9.19 22.31 -11.45
C ASP A 58 8.88 20.87 -11.02
N ALA A 59 9.32 20.49 -9.81
CA ALA A 59 8.96 19.26 -9.13
C ALA A 59 8.93 19.43 -7.60
N LEU A 60 8.09 18.66 -6.92
CA LEU A 60 8.10 18.50 -5.47
C LEU A 60 8.11 17.01 -5.15
N ILE A 61 9.13 16.59 -4.40
CA ILE A 61 9.36 15.20 -4.00
C ILE A 61 9.07 15.01 -2.52
N PHE A 62 8.59 13.83 -2.14
CA PHE A 62 8.48 13.45 -0.74
C PHE A 62 9.66 12.56 -0.34
N LEU A 63 10.18 12.78 0.86
CA LEU A 63 11.34 12.07 1.39
C LEU A 63 10.99 11.41 2.72
N LYS A 64 11.57 10.24 2.98
CA LYS A 64 11.51 9.59 4.29
C LYS A 64 12.89 9.05 4.65
N GLU A 65 13.27 9.25 5.91
CA GLU A 65 14.44 8.60 6.48
C GLU A 65 14.18 7.10 6.64
N VAL A 66 15.05 6.27 6.06
CA VAL A 66 14.97 4.81 6.11
C VAL A 66 16.29 4.18 6.56
N GLU A 67 16.20 3.00 7.16
CA GLU A 67 17.37 2.26 7.62
C GLU A 67 18.20 1.70 6.45
N ASP A 68 17.54 1.19 5.40
CA ASP A 68 18.19 0.69 4.19
C ASP A 68 17.73 1.45 2.92
N PRO A 69 18.45 2.54 2.55
CA PRO A 69 18.10 3.36 1.39
C PRO A 69 18.52 2.75 0.04
N ARG A 70 19.29 1.66 0.00
CA ARG A 70 19.88 1.09 -1.24
C ARG A 70 18.84 0.57 -2.22
N ARG A 71 17.62 0.31 -1.74
CA ARG A 71 16.49 -0.18 -2.55
C ARG A 71 15.69 0.93 -3.23
N PHE A 72 16.00 2.20 -2.95
CA PHE A 72 15.21 3.35 -3.36
C PHE A 72 16.06 4.38 -4.12
N GLY A 73 15.41 5.35 -4.75
CA GLY A 73 16.07 6.60 -5.12
C GLY A 73 16.38 7.41 -3.86
N VAL A 74 17.62 7.88 -3.74
CA VAL A 74 18.13 8.58 -2.55
C VAL A 74 18.35 10.05 -2.89
N ALA A 75 17.88 10.95 -2.03
CA ALA A 75 18.10 12.39 -2.17
C ALA A 75 19.18 12.89 -1.20
N CYS A 76 20.00 13.82 -1.67
CA CYS A 76 20.93 14.60 -0.86
C CYS A 76 20.38 16.01 -0.69
N LEU A 77 20.35 16.50 0.55
CA LEU A 77 19.97 17.87 0.87
C LEU A 77 21.21 18.67 1.28
N ASP A 78 21.24 19.97 0.94
CA ASP A 78 22.21 20.90 1.54
C ASP A 78 21.79 21.30 2.96
N THR A 79 22.59 22.14 3.61
CA THR A 79 22.30 22.66 4.97
C THR A 79 21.07 23.56 5.04
N GLY A 80 20.59 24.07 3.90
CA GLY A 80 19.34 24.84 3.79
C GLY A 80 18.12 23.99 3.48
N GLY A 81 18.28 22.67 3.30
CA GLY A 81 17.20 21.74 2.96
C GLY A 81 16.90 21.65 1.46
N ASN A 82 17.72 22.24 0.59
CA ASN A 82 17.52 22.18 -0.86
C ASN A 82 18.03 20.86 -1.42
N VAL A 83 17.33 20.31 -2.42
CA VAL A 83 17.74 19.08 -3.11
C VAL A 83 18.96 19.37 -3.98
N THR A 84 20.08 18.72 -3.69
CA THR A 84 21.34 18.90 -4.43
C THR A 84 21.63 17.76 -5.39
N ARG A 85 21.18 16.55 -5.06
CA ARG A 85 21.44 15.36 -5.83
C ARG A 85 20.39 14.29 -5.57
N LEU A 86 20.06 13.52 -6.60
CA LEU A 86 19.31 12.28 -6.49
C LEU A 86 20.10 11.15 -7.16
N ILE A 87 20.03 9.94 -6.59
CA ILE A 87 20.71 8.76 -7.10
C ILE A 87 19.76 7.57 -7.01
N GLU A 88 19.52 6.89 -8.12
CA GLU A 88 18.71 5.67 -8.14
C GLU A 88 19.49 4.49 -7.55
N LYS A 89 18.93 3.85 -6.52
CA LYS A 89 19.40 2.58 -5.92
C LYS A 89 20.92 2.52 -5.74
N PRO A 90 21.52 3.48 -5.00
CA PRO A 90 22.97 3.51 -4.82
C PRO A 90 23.44 2.31 -3.99
N GLN A 91 24.57 1.72 -4.36
CA GLN A 91 25.23 0.70 -3.54
C GLN A 91 25.77 1.30 -2.24
N GLU A 92 26.35 2.51 -2.34
CA GLU A 92 26.82 3.31 -1.21
C GLU A 92 25.94 4.57 -1.11
N PRO A 93 24.88 4.54 -0.29
CA PRO A 93 23.92 5.63 -0.21
C PRO A 93 24.54 6.86 0.47
N PRO A 94 24.52 8.05 -0.16
CA PRO A 94 25.08 9.27 0.42
C PRO A 94 24.20 9.89 1.51
N SER A 95 22.98 9.40 1.66
CA SER A 95 21.98 9.83 2.64
C SER A 95 21.02 8.67 2.93
N ASN A 96 20.32 8.75 4.04
CA ASN A 96 19.22 7.86 4.41
C ASN A 96 17.84 8.39 3.95
N LEU A 97 17.80 9.50 3.22
CA LEU A 97 16.56 10.08 2.70
C LEU A 97 16.16 9.39 1.38
N ALA A 98 15.21 8.46 1.47
CA ALA A 98 14.61 7.81 0.32
C ALA A 98 13.47 8.63 -0.27
N LEU A 99 13.35 8.60 -1.61
CA LEU A 99 12.18 9.07 -2.33
C LEU A 99 10.98 8.21 -1.95
N VAL A 100 9.95 8.88 -1.45
CA VAL A 100 8.63 8.32 -1.22
C VAL A 100 7.91 8.38 -2.56
N GLY A 101 7.22 7.31 -2.96
CA GLY A 101 6.59 7.12 -4.28
C GLY A 101 5.41 8.06 -4.60
N VAL A 102 5.50 9.33 -4.19
CA VAL A 102 4.57 10.40 -4.47
C VAL A 102 5.37 11.60 -4.93
N TYR A 103 4.94 12.21 -6.03
CA TYR A 103 5.62 13.32 -6.67
C TYR A 103 4.58 14.30 -7.20
N ILE A 104 4.91 15.58 -7.19
CA ILE A 104 4.12 16.62 -7.86
C ILE A 104 5.01 17.22 -8.94
N PHE A 105 4.55 17.20 -10.19
CA PHE A 105 5.33 17.66 -11.33
C PHE A 105 4.62 18.76 -12.09
N SER A 106 5.42 19.71 -12.57
CA SER A 106 5.04 20.53 -13.71
C SER A 106 5.28 19.75 -15.02
N ASN A 107 4.73 20.24 -16.13
CA ASN A 107 4.99 19.67 -17.46
C ASN A 107 6.48 19.70 -17.88
N ARG A 108 7.37 20.39 -17.13
CA ARG A 108 8.82 20.40 -17.42
C ARG A 108 9.45 19.02 -17.27
N ILE A 109 8.86 18.13 -16.47
CA ILE A 109 9.36 16.77 -16.29
C ILE A 109 9.48 16.01 -17.62
N PHE A 110 8.59 16.27 -18.59
CA PHE A 110 8.68 15.62 -19.91
C PHE A 110 9.98 15.97 -20.65
N ASN A 111 10.45 17.21 -20.54
CA ASN A 111 11.72 17.61 -21.17
C ASN A 111 12.92 16.91 -20.52
N ALA A 112 12.84 16.64 -19.21
CA ALA A 112 13.85 15.90 -18.49
C ALA A 112 13.82 14.40 -18.85
N ILE A 113 12.62 13.81 -18.95
CA ILE A 113 12.43 12.42 -19.39
C ILE A 113 12.99 12.22 -20.81
N ASP A 114 12.78 13.18 -21.71
CA ASP A 114 13.29 13.11 -23.10
C ASP A 114 14.84 13.11 -23.19
N ARG A 115 15.55 13.45 -22.10
CA ARG A 115 17.03 13.55 -22.05
C ARG A 115 17.71 12.39 -21.34
N ILE A 116 16.99 11.63 -20.52
CA ILE A 116 17.56 10.48 -19.81
C ILE A 116 17.65 9.26 -20.72
N LYS A 117 18.48 8.30 -20.33
CA LYS A 117 18.62 7.01 -21.01
C LYS A 117 18.21 5.89 -20.06
N PRO A 118 17.79 4.72 -20.57
CA PRO A 118 17.49 3.58 -19.72
C PRO A 118 18.69 3.22 -18.82
N SER A 119 18.39 2.89 -17.57
CA SER A 119 19.37 2.40 -16.59
C SER A 119 19.95 1.04 -17.02
N PRO A 120 20.96 0.49 -16.33
CA PRO A 120 21.44 -0.87 -16.59
C PRO A 120 20.35 -1.95 -16.51
N ARG A 121 19.21 -1.64 -15.88
CA ARG A 121 18.02 -2.50 -15.79
C ARG A 121 17.12 -2.40 -17.02
N GLY A 122 17.42 -1.50 -17.96
CA GLY A 122 16.58 -1.21 -19.12
C GLY A 122 15.36 -0.33 -18.81
N GLU A 123 15.33 0.30 -17.64
CA GLU A 123 14.21 1.12 -17.17
C GLU A 123 14.53 2.62 -17.26
N LEU A 124 13.56 3.44 -17.67
CA LEU A 124 13.60 4.88 -17.48
C LEU A 124 13.20 5.20 -16.03
N GLU A 125 14.20 5.52 -15.22
CA GLU A 125 14.04 5.76 -13.79
C GLU A 125 13.50 7.18 -13.55
N ILE A 126 12.49 7.34 -12.70
CA ILE A 126 11.95 8.67 -12.38
C ILE A 126 12.96 9.52 -11.61
N THR A 127 13.80 8.87 -10.79
CA THR A 127 14.89 9.50 -10.04
C THR A 127 15.88 10.20 -10.97
N ASP A 128 16.23 9.56 -12.09
CA ASP A 128 17.13 10.14 -13.10
C ASP A 128 16.47 11.34 -13.80
N ALA A 129 15.16 11.28 -14.07
CA ALA A 129 14.42 12.41 -14.64
C ALA A 129 14.37 13.62 -13.68
N ILE A 130 14.21 13.39 -12.38
CA ILE A 130 14.24 14.46 -11.37
C ILE A 130 15.66 15.03 -11.24
N GLN A 131 16.69 14.19 -11.27
CA GLN A 131 18.08 14.66 -11.31
C GLN A 131 18.35 15.49 -12.57
N GLU A 132 17.80 15.11 -13.71
CA GLU A 132 17.96 15.87 -14.95
C GLU A 132 17.24 17.24 -14.89
N LEU A 133 16.11 17.36 -14.19
CA LEU A 133 15.53 18.67 -13.89
C LEU A 133 16.54 19.57 -13.15
N LEU A 134 17.20 19.06 -12.10
CA LEU A 134 18.25 19.83 -11.40
C LEU A 134 19.40 20.22 -12.34
N ASN A 135 19.87 19.29 -13.18
CA ASN A 135 20.94 19.54 -14.15
C ASN A 135 20.57 20.64 -15.17
N MET A 136 19.29 20.71 -15.53
CA MET A 136 18.73 21.73 -16.42
C MET A 136 18.54 23.10 -15.74
N GLY A 137 18.81 23.21 -14.43
CA GLY A 137 18.61 24.43 -13.64
C GLY A 137 17.16 24.64 -13.20
N HIS A 138 16.33 23.60 -13.23
CA HIS A 138 14.95 23.65 -12.75
C HIS A 138 14.88 23.55 -11.22
N HIS A 139 13.81 24.09 -10.66
CA HIS A 139 13.61 24.16 -9.21
C HIS A 139 12.92 22.88 -8.70
N VAL A 140 13.59 22.13 -7.82
CA VAL A 140 13.03 20.93 -7.18
C VAL A 140 12.96 21.14 -5.68
N GLU A 141 11.74 21.10 -5.14
CA GLU A 141 11.50 21.15 -3.70
C GLU A 141 11.36 19.74 -3.11
N SER A 142 11.64 19.61 -1.81
CA SER A 142 11.38 18.37 -1.07
C SER A 142 10.52 18.59 0.16
N GLN A 143 9.84 17.53 0.59
CA GLN A 143 9.14 17.47 1.87
C GLN A 143 9.50 16.18 2.59
N VAL A 144 10.13 16.30 3.75
CA VAL A 144 10.41 15.16 4.62
C VAL A 144 9.14 14.79 5.40
N LEU A 145 8.73 13.53 5.30
CA LEU A 145 7.57 12.98 5.99
C LEU A 145 7.85 12.73 7.47
N THR A 146 6.97 13.25 8.33
CA THR A 146 7.02 13.00 9.78
C THR A 146 6.27 11.72 10.15
N GLY A 147 5.14 11.45 9.50
CA GLY A 147 4.36 10.24 9.70
C GLY A 147 4.93 8.99 9.03
N TRP A 148 4.23 7.87 9.11
CA TRP A 148 4.67 6.64 8.47
C TRP A 148 4.48 6.70 6.94
N TRP A 149 5.35 5.95 6.27
CA TRP A 149 5.27 5.62 4.86
C TRP A 149 5.44 4.10 4.76
N LEU A 150 4.53 3.46 4.03
CA LEU A 150 4.51 2.01 3.88
C LEU A 150 4.52 1.67 2.39
N ASP A 151 5.55 0.94 1.99
CA ASP A 151 5.67 0.32 0.67
C ASP A 151 5.12 -1.11 0.76
N THR A 152 4.02 -1.38 0.06
CA THR A 152 3.28 -2.65 0.15
C THR A 152 3.62 -3.64 -0.97
N GLY A 153 4.80 -3.51 -1.59
CA GLY A 153 5.22 -4.35 -2.71
C GLY A 153 5.41 -5.85 -2.42
N LYS A 154 5.40 -6.31 -1.16
CA LYS A 154 5.53 -7.73 -0.76
C LYS A 154 4.48 -8.13 0.28
N LYS A 155 4.21 -9.44 0.39
CA LYS A 155 3.27 -10.03 1.39
C LYS A 155 3.54 -9.51 2.81
N ASP A 156 4.77 -9.67 3.30
CA ASP A 156 5.10 -9.31 4.68
C ASP A 156 5.01 -7.81 4.91
N ASP A 157 5.33 -7.01 3.88
CA ASP A 157 5.22 -5.56 3.94
C ASP A 157 3.75 -5.11 3.96
N LEU A 158 2.86 -5.84 3.27
CA LEU A 158 1.41 -5.65 3.36
C LEU A 158 0.85 -6.01 4.74
N LEU A 159 1.29 -7.12 5.36
CA LEU A 159 0.86 -7.48 6.72
C LEU A 159 1.34 -6.45 7.75
N LYS A 160 2.59 -5.99 7.65
CA LYS A 160 3.09 -4.87 8.48
C LYS A 160 2.26 -3.61 8.28
N ALA A 161 1.94 -3.29 7.02
CA ALA A 161 1.12 -2.13 6.72
C ALA A 161 -0.28 -2.24 7.34
N ASN A 162 -0.91 -3.42 7.24
CA ASN A 162 -2.17 -3.71 7.89
C ASN A 162 -2.09 -3.53 9.42
N THR A 163 -1.03 -4.01 10.06
CA THR A 163 -0.81 -3.85 11.50
C THR A 163 -0.77 -2.37 11.90
N ILE A 164 0.02 -1.55 11.19
CA ILE A 164 0.14 -0.10 11.47
C ILE A 164 -1.19 0.62 11.23
N VAL A 165 -1.86 0.34 10.10
CA VAL A 165 -3.15 0.95 9.76
C VAL A 165 -4.24 0.57 10.76
N LEU A 166 -4.29 -0.69 11.18
CA LEU A 166 -5.25 -1.14 12.19
C LEU A 166 -4.95 -0.51 13.55
N ASP A 167 -3.69 -0.41 13.94
CA ASP A 167 -3.33 0.15 15.24
C ASP A 167 -3.71 1.64 15.34
N GLU A 168 -3.44 2.41 14.29
CA GLU A 168 -3.69 3.86 14.26
C GLU A 168 -5.16 4.21 14.05
N TYR A 169 -5.87 3.53 13.12
CA TYR A 169 -7.20 3.97 12.70
C TYR A 169 -8.36 3.13 13.24
N THR A 170 -8.10 1.93 13.77
CA THR A 170 -9.20 1.10 14.28
C THR A 170 -9.76 1.71 15.54
N LYS A 171 -11.07 1.90 15.56
CA LYS A 171 -11.80 2.36 16.73
C LYS A 171 -12.73 1.26 17.21
N HIS A 172 -13.19 1.38 18.45
CA HIS A 172 -14.27 0.53 18.92
C HIS A 172 -15.59 1.03 18.30
N SER A 173 -16.21 0.24 17.41
CA SER A 173 -17.48 0.58 16.75
C SER A 173 -18.18 -0.67 16.25
N ILE A 174 -19.33 -0.99 16.85
CA ILE A 174 -20.10 -2.18 16.50
C ILE A 174 -21.43 -1.74 15.88
N ARG A 175 -21.62 -2.06 14.59
CA ARG A 175 -22.86 -1.80 13.84
C ARG A 175 -23.52 -3.08 13.31
N GLY A 176 -22.88 -4.23 13.48
CA GLY A 176 -23.44 -5.54 13.18
C GLY A 176 -24.25 -6.12 14.34
N ASN A 177 -24.79 -7.32 14.13
CA ASN A 177 -25.50 -8.08 15.16
C ASN A 177 -24.51 -8.98 15.90
N VAL A 178 -24.48 -8.88 17.22
CA VAL A 178 -23.62 -9.71 18.09
C VAL A 178 -24.52 -10.43 19.08
N ASP A 179 -24.38 -11.74 19.20
CA ASP A 179 -25.14 -12.55 20.16
C ASP A 179 -24.63 -12.38 21.60
N ALA A 180 -25.38 -12.91 22.57
CA ALA A 180 -25.04 -12.81 23.99
C ALA A 180 -23.86 -13.72 24.42
N LEU A 181 -23.48 -14.67 23.58
CA LEU A 181 -22.38 -15.61 23.85
C LEU A 181 -21.03 -15.08 23.35
N SER A 182 -21.03 -14.09 22.46
CA SER A 182 -19.82 -13.52 21.91
C SER A 182 -19.14 -12.54 22.85
N ASP A 183 -17.80 -12.61 22.87
CA ASP A 183 -16.93 -11.78 23.69
C ASP A 183 -16.07 -10.89 22.79
N ILE A 184 -16.12 -9.57 22.99
CA ILE A 184 -15.40 -8.58 22.18
C ILE A 184 -14.55 -7.70 23.08
N GLU A 185 -13.24 -7.80 22.94
CA GLU A 185 -12.25 -7.07 23.74
C GLU A 185 -11.42 -6.13 22.84
N GLY A 186 -11.17 -4.89 23.30
CA GLY A 186 -10.27 -3.95 22.63
C GLY A 186 -10.88 -3.13 21.48
N ARG A 187 -10.01 -2.64 20.57
CA ARG A 187 -10.41 -1.79 19.42
C ARG A 187 -10.96 -2.67 18.29
N VAL A 188 -12.28 -2.83 18.25
CA VAL A 188 -12.93 -3.67 17.24
C VAL A 188 -13.95 -2.87 16.47
N THR A 189 -13.84 -2.87 15.14
CA THR A 189 -14.83 -2.30 14.24
C THR A 189 -15.59 -3.42 13.53
N ILE A 190 -16.92 -3.46 13.69
CA ILE A 190 -17.82 -4.39 12.98
C ILE A 190 -18.81 -3.57 12.17
N ALA A 191 -18.81 -3.75 10.84
CA ALA A 191 -19.73 -3.04 9.96
C ALA A 191 -21.16 -3.61 10.01
N GLU A 192 -22.09 -2.85 9.43
CA GLU A 192 -23.50 -3.25 9.31
C GLU A 192 -23.69 -4.53 8.50
N GLY A 193 -24.78 -5.26 8.77
CA GLY A 193 -25.10 -6.53 8.08
C GLY A 193 -24.29 -7.73 8.57
N THR A 194 -23.22 -7.50 9.34
CA THR A 194 -22.38 -8.58 9.87
C THR A 194 -22.99 -9.24 11.09
N ASN A 195 -23.00 -10.57 11.13
CA ASN A 195 -23.50 -11.37 12.25
C ASN A 195 -22.33 -12.05 12.96
N VAL A 196 -22.27 -11.92 14.29
CA VAL A 196 -21.26 -12.52 15.16
C VAL A 196 -21.97 -13.42 16.16
N ILE A 197 -21.68 -14.73 16.07
CA ILE A 197 -22.39 -15.79 16.79
C ILE A 197 -21.38 -16.65 17.52
N ASN A 198 -21.45 -16.70 18.85
CA ASN A 198 -20.54 -17.47 19.71
C ASN A 198 -19.05 -17.30 19.33
N CYS A 199 -18.61 -16.05 19.16
CA CYS A 199 -17.25 -15.72 18.76
C CYS A 199 -16.47 -14.99 19.85
N LYS A 200 -15.15 -15.11 19.82
CA LYS A 200 -14.26 -14.28 20.64
C LYS A 200 -13.39 -13.41 19.75
N ILE A 201 -13.51 -12.09 19.90
CA ILE A 201 -12.81 -11.11 19.06
C ILE A 201 -11.92 -10.23 19.93
N ARG A 202 -10.63 -10.16 19.60
CA ARG A 202 -9.63 -9.35 20.31
C ARG A 202 -8.99 -8.35 19.38
N GLY A 203 -9.24 -7.07 19.61
CA GLY A 203 -8.73 -5.98 18.79
C GLY A 203 -7.22 -5.71 18.97
N PRO A 204 -6.57 -5.00 18.02
CA PRO A 204 -7.20 -4.27 16.90
C PRO A 204 -7.74 -5.17 15.79
N VAL A 205 -9.04 -5.09 15.48
CA VAL A 205 -9.69 -5.92 14.44
C VAL A 205 -10.71 -5.09 13.67
N ARG A 206 -10.79 -5.30 12.36
CA ARG A 206 -11.82 -4.72 11.51
C ARG A 206 -12.54 -5.79 10.71
N VAL A 207 -13.87 -5.75 10.76
CA VAL A 207 -14.76 -6.65 10.02
C VAL A 207 -15.65 -5.82 9.10
N GLY A 208 -15.64 -6.19 7.82
CA GLY A 208 -16.46 -5.63 6.75
C GLY A 208 -17.94 -5.92 6.92
N ARG A 209 -18.72 -5.51 5.92
CA ARG A 209 -20.18 -5.64 5.87
C ARG A 209 -20.61 -7.05 5.47
N ASP A 210 -21.83 -7.41 5.82
CA ASP A 210 -22.49 -8.64 5.35
C ASP A 210 -21.66 -9.91 5.58
N SER A 211 -20.81 -9.89 6.61
CA SER A 211 -19.94 -11.01 6.98
C SER A 211 -20.61 -11.87 8.05
N THR A 212 -20.24 -13.14 8.13
CA THR A 212 -20.76 -14.06 9.16
C THR A 212 -19.59 -14.68 9.90
N LEU A 213 -19.52 -14.44 11.21
CA LEU A 213 -18.55 -15.04 12.11
C LEU A 213 -19.30 -15.98 13.06
N GLU A 214 -18.95 -17.26 13.06
CA GLU A 214 -19.63 -18.28 13.86
C GLU A 214 -18.63 -19.23 14.50
N ASN A 215 -18.72 -19.42 15.83
CA ASN A 215 -17.80 -20.31 16.58
C ASN A 215 -16.32 -20.02 16.27
N ALA A 216 -15.96 -18.74 16.14
CA ALA A 216 -14.66 -18.31 15.66
C ALA A 216 -13.89 -17.50 16.70
N PHE A 217 -12.57 -17.61 16.67
CA PHE A 217 -11.66 -16.71 17.38
C PHE A 217 -11.00 -15.78 16.37
N ILE A 218 -11.15 -14.47 16.55
CA ILE A 218 -10.50 -13.45 15.73
C ILE A 218 -9.54 -12.67 16.61
N GLY A 219 -8.25 -12.90 16.42
CA GLY A 219 -7.16 -12.28 17.14
C GLY A 219 -6.73 -10.91 16.56
N PRO A 220 -5.84 -10.20 17.26
CA PRO A 220 -5.36 -8.89 16.88
C PRO A 220 -4.77 -8.82 15.48
N PHE A 221 -4.80 -7.61 14.92
CA PHE A 221 -4.28 -7.26 13.61
C PHE A 221 -4.93 -8.04 12.45
N THR A 222 -6.16 -8.50 12.65
CA THR A 222 -6.94 -9.17 11.62
C THR A 222 -7.87 -8.20 10.90
N SER A 223 -7.78 -8.16 9.58
CA SER A 223 -8.69 -7.43 8.68
C SER A 223 -9.54 -8.41 7.89
N ILE A 224 -10.86 -8.35 8.10
CA ILE A 224 -11.85 -9.13 7.37
C ILE A 224 -12.64 -8.17 6.48
N SER A 225 -12.67 -8.43 5.18
CA SER A 225 -13.41 -7.61 4.22
C SER A 225 -14.89 -7.99 4.14
N ASP A 226 -15.61 -7.43 3.16
CA ASP A 226 -17.06 -7.60 3.03
C ASP A 226 -17.42 -9.02 2.53
N GLY A 227 -18.55 -9.56 3.01
CA GLY A 227 -19.10 -10.84 2.57
C GLY A 227 -18.29 -12.06 2.97
N VAL A 228 -17.43 -11.95 4.00
CA VAL A 228 -16.58 -13.05 4.46
C VAL A 228 -17.35 -13.94 5.44
N SER A 229 -17.20 -15.26 5.29
CA SER A 229 -17.75 -16.24 6.23
C SER A 229 -16.62 -16.95 6.95
N VAL A 230 -16.56 -16.83 8.28
CA VAL A 230 -15.61 -17.56 9.14
C VAL A 230 -16.41 -18.46 10.07
N ARG A 231 -16.15 -19.76 10.03
CA ARG A 231 -16.80 -20.75 10.88
C ARG A 231 -15.79 -21.67 11.53
N ASN A 232 -15.99 -21.98 12.81
CA ASN A 232 -15.20 -23.00 13.53
C ASN A 232 -13.68 -22.80 13.36
N SER A 233 -13.22 -21.55 13.37
CA SER A 233 -11.84 -21.21 12.99
C SER A 233 -11.20 -20.15 13.87
N GLY A 234 -9.87 -20.23 14.03
CA GLY A 234 -9.04 -19.22 14.68
C GLY A 234 -8.23 -18.44 13.65
N ILE A 235 -8.29 -17.10 13.68
CA ILE A 235 -7.59 -16.22 12.73
C ILE A 235 -6.87 -15.12 13.49
N GLU A 236 -5.60 -14.88 13.22
CA GLU A 236 -4.80 -13.81 13.82
C GLU A 236 -3.85 -13.20 12.79
N HIS A 237 -3.48 -11.93 12.96
CA HIS A 237 -2.49 -11.22 12.13
C HIS A 237 -2.61 -11.53 10.62
N SER A 238 -3.84 -11.42 10.10
CA SER A 238 -4.18 -11.86 8.75
C SER A 238 -5.10 -10.88 8.02
N VAL A 239 -5.01 -10.86 6.69
CA VAL A 239 -5.87 -10.05 5.83
C VAL A 239 -6.70 -10.96 4.93
N ILE A 240 -8.02 -10.83 5.02
CA ILE A 240 -8.99 -11.66 4.29
C ILE A 240 -9.83 -10.75 3.39
N LEU A 241 -9.69 -10.94 2.08
CA LEU A 241 -10.42 -10.15 1.10
C LEU A 241 -11.84 -10.70 0.84
N ASN A 242 -12.62 -9.92 0.08
CA ASN A 242 -14.07 -10.08 -0.06
C ASN A 242 -14.51 -11.49 -0.47
N ASN A 243 -15.70 -11.88 -0.01
CA ASN A 243 -16.40 -13.11 -0.40
C ASN A 243 -15.63 -14.40 -0.12
N SER A 244 -14.68 -14.37 0.81
CA SER A 244 -13.89 -15.53 1.18
C SER A 244 -14.57 -16.36 2.27
N VAL A 245 -14.30 -17.66 2.28
CA VAL A 245 -14.89 -18.62 3.22
C VAL A 245 -13.77 -19.37 3.93
N ILE A 246 -13.81 -19.35 5.25
CA ILE A 246 -12.88 -20.07 6.13
C ILE A 246 -13.71 -20.96 7.05
N ASP A 247 -13.50 -22.28 7.00
CA ASP A 247 -14.29 -23.24 7.77
C ASP A 247 -13.43 -24.39 8.31
N GLY A 248 -13.46 -24.56 9.63
CA GLY A 248 -12.80 -25.65 10.34
C GLY A 248 -11.27 -25.52 10.44
N ILE A 249 -10.72 -24.30 10.38
CA ILE A 249 -9.28 -24.04 10.44
C ILE A 249 -8.87 -23.69 11.86
N GLU A 250 -8.11 -24.57 12.52
CA GLU A 250 -7.74 -24.41 13.93
C GLU A 250 -6.98 -23.11 14.21
N ARG A 251 -5.99 -22.79 13.35
CA ARG A 251 -5.21 -21.55 13.45
C ARG A 251 -4.75 -21.11 12.07
N LEU A 252 -5.15 -19.90 11.69
CA LEU A 252 -4.68 -19.18 10.50
C LEU A 252 -3.97 -17.91 10.96
N GLU A 253 -2.68 -17.80 10.67
CA GLU A 253 -1.83 -16.69 11.12
C GLU A 253 -0.91 -16.24 9.98
N ASP A 254 -0.46 -14.99 10.03
CA ASP A 254 0.48 -14.41 9.05
C ASP A 254 0.04 -14.63 7.59
N SER A 255 -1.27 -14.53 7.35
CA SER A 255 -1.90 -14.99 6.13
C SER A 255 -2.59 -13.87 5.35
N LEU A 256 -2.46 -13.91 4.03
CA LEU A 256 -3.14 -13.03 3.10
C LEU A 256 -4.02 -13.88 2.18
N LEU A 257 -5.33 -13.74 2.30
CA LEU A 257 -6.30 -14.45 1.47
C LEU A 257 -6.91 -13.50 0.44
N GLY A 258 -6.76 -13.87 -0.83
CA GLY A 258 -7.37 -13.20 -1.98
C GLY A 258 -8.90 -13.17 -1.94
N ARG A 259 -9.51 -12.52 -2.95
CA ARG A 259 -10.97 -12.46 -3.09
C ARG A 259 -11.53 -13.80 -3.53
N ASN A 260 -12.71 -14.16 -3.04
CA ASN A 260 -13.40 -15.41 -3.38
C ASN A 260 -12.59 -16.67 -3.02
N THR A 261 -11.70 -16.57 -2.03
CA THR A 261 -10.85 -17.68 -1.60
C THR A 261 -11.62 -18.58 -0.63
N ARG A 262 -11.41 -19.90 -0.71
CA ARG A 262 -12.01 -20.87 0.19
C ARG A 262 -10.94 -21.70 0.86
N VAL A 263 -10.86 -21.61 2.19
CA VAL A 263 -9.97 -22.43 3.02
C VAL A 263 -10.83 -23.26 3.95
N VAL A 264 -11.01 -24.55 3.61
CA VAL A 264 -11.96 -25.42 4.30
C VAL A 264 -11.29 -26.74 4.70
N LYS A 265 -11.51 -27.18 5.94
CA LYS A 265 -11.06 -28.50 6.40
C LYS A 265 -11.99 -29.58 5.83
N ASN A 266 -11.42 -30.50 5.06
CA ASN A 266 -12.19 -31.61 4.50
C ASN A 266 -12.34 -32.74 5.53
N LEU A 267 -13.56 -32.91 6.05
CA LEU A 267 -13.87 -33.95 7.04
C LEU A 267 -14.00 -35.36 6.44
N ASN A 268 -14.19 -35.49 5.12
CA ASN A 268 -14.40 -36.77 4.45
C ASN A 268 -13.09 -37.52 4.17
N CYS A 269 -11.95 -36.84 4.21
CA CYS A 269 -10.64 -37.43 3.95
C CYS A 269 -9.59 -36.78 4.87
N PRO A 270 -9.58 -37.15 6.17
CA PRO A 270 -8.58 -36.64 7.10
C PRO A 270 -7.18 -36.96 6.55
N ASN A 271 -6.31 -35.95 6.51
CA ASN A 271 -4.90 -36.01 6.06
C ASN A 271 -4.62 -35.81 4.55
N ALA A 272 -5.56 -35.27 3.76
CA ALA A 272 -5.28 -34.88 2.38
C ALA A 272 -5.38 -33.37 2.16
N LEU A 273 -4.30 -32.75 1.66
CA LEU A 273 -4.31 -31.36 1.17
C LEU A 273 -4.82 -31.32 -0.27
N ARG A 274 -5.81 -30.47 -0.54
CA ARG A 274 -6.32 -30.19 -1.89
C ARG A 274 -6.26 -28.70 -2.11
N LEU A 275 -5.43 -28.29 -3.07
CA LEU A 275 -5.10 -26.89 -3.29
C LEU A 275 -5.54 -26.47 -4.69
N SER A 276 -6.20 -25.31 -4.77
CA SER A 276 -6.43 -24.57 -6.00
C SER A 276 -5.81 -23.20 -5.78
N ILE A 277 -4.72 -22.92 -6.50
CA ILE A 277 -3.79 -21.83 -6.23
C ILE A 277 -3.65 -21.00 -7.52
N SER A 278 -3.48 -19.69 -7.39
CA SER A 278 -3.31 -18.74 -8.49
C SER A 278 -1.84 -18.32 -8.63
N ASP A 279 -1.56 -17.42 -9.57
CA ASP A 279 -0.25 -16.80 -9.75
C ASP A 279 0.33 -16.21 -8.45
N ASP A 280 1.66 -16.30 -8.31
CA ASP A 280 2.47 -15.76 -7.20
C ASP A 280 2.05 -16.18 -5.78
N SER A 281 1.28 -17.26 -5.66
CA SER A 281 0.81 -17.76 -4.37
C SER A 281 1.85 -18.66 -3.70
N VAL A 282 2.07 -18.44 -2.41
CA VAL A 282 2.93 -19.26 -1.56
C VAL A 282 2.06 -19.90 -0.48
N VAL A 283 2.16 -21.22 -0.33
CA VAL A 283 1.44 -21.99 0.70
C VAL A 283 2.45 -22.69 1.59
N GLU A 284 2.36 -22.42 2.89
CA GLU A 284 3.15 -23.04 3.95
C GLU A 284 2.21 -23.92 4.78
N VAL A 285 2.50 -25.23 4.85
CA VAL A 285 1.65 -26.27 5.46
C VAL A 285 2.42 -27.16 6.40
#